data_AF-A0A4Y8C8S9-F1
#
_entry.id   AF-A0A4Y8C8S9-F1
#
_cell.length_a   1.000
_cell.length_b   1.000
_cell.length_c   1.000
_cell.angle_alpha   90.00
_cell.angle_beta   90.00
_cell.angle_gamma   90.00
#
_symmetry.space_group_name_H-M   'P 1'
#
loop_
_entity.id
_entity.type
_entity.pdbx_description
1 polymer ?
#
loop_
_entity_poly.entity_id
_entity_poly.type
_entity_poly.pdbx_seq_one_letter_code
_entity_poly.pdbx_strand_id
1 'polypeptide(L)'
;DRFIESLKECIGAYCFVLASKDKLYVVRDPHGVRPLSLGRLKDGGYIVASETCAFDLIEAEFIRDVKPGEMLIFTQGNDKFESIELFSQTPRICAFEYIYFARPDSIVEGKSVYEVRKKMGEALAKKFAYKADFVV
;
A
#
# COMPACT_ATOMS: atom_id res chain seq x y z
N ASP A 1 -14.76 -2.27 -18.77
CA ASP A 1 -15.19 -1.03 -19.44
C ASP A 1 -15.96 -0.09 -18.53
N ARG A 2 -17.23 -0.36 -18.17
CA ARG A 2 -18.02 0.54 -17.29
C ARG A 2 -17.35 0.89 -15.96
N PHE A 3 -16.70 -0.08 -15.31
CA PHE A 3 -15.97 0.16 -14.06
C PHE A 3 -14.80 1.14 -14.24
N ILE A 4 -13.98 0.94 -15.27
CA ILE A 4 -12.85 1.84 -15.59
C ILE A 4 -13.36 3.25 -15.90
N GLU A 5 -14.49 3.35 -16.61
CA GLU A 5 -15.11 4.64 -16.92
C GLU A 5 -15.58 5.36 -15.64
N SER A 6 -16.22 4.65 -14.70
CA SER A 6 -16.63 5.23 -13.42
C SER A 6 -15.46 5.70 -12.56
N LEU A 7 -14.29 5.05 -12.65
CA LEU A 7 -13.09 5.48 -11.92
C LEU A 7 -12.59 6.87 -12.36
N LYS A 8 -12.88 7.30 -13.60
CA LYS A 8 -12.49 8.64 -14.09
C LYS A 8 -13.23 9.76 -13.36
N GLU A 9 -14.41 9.48 -12.82
CA GLU A 9 -15.23 10.43 -12.06
C GLU A 9 -14.87 10.45 -10.56
N CYS A 10 -14.07 9.48 -10.10
CA CYS A 10 -13.68 9.38 -8.71
C CYS A 10 -12.51 10.32 -8.40
N ILE A 11 -12.77 11.38 -7.63
CA ILE A 11 -11.75 12.32 -7.16
C ILE A 11 -11.46 12.07 -5.69
N GLY A 12 -10.21 11.73 -5.37
CA GLY A 12 -9.75 11.58 -4.00
C GLY A 12 -8.77 10.43 -3.81
N ALA A 13 -8.63 10.00 -2.55
CA ALA A 13 -7.79 8.88 -2.15
C ALA A 13 -8.64 7.62 -2.02
N TYR A 14 -8.26 6.54 -2.69
CA TYR A 14 -9.01 5.28 -2.65
C TYR A 14 -8.12 4.06 -2.95
N CYS A 15 -8.49 2.95 -2.33
CA CYS A 15 -8.04 1.62 -2.67
C CYS A 15 -9.28 0.74 -2.73
N PHE A 16 -9.62 0.23 -3.91
CA PHE A 16 -10.81 -0.59 -4.09
C PHE A 16 -10.44 -2.05 -4.35
N VAL A 17 -11.21 -2.96 -3.78
CA VAL A 17 -11.20 -4.39 -4.08
C VAL A 17 -12.64 -4.76 -4.44
N LEU A 18 -12.89 -5.11 -5.70
CA LEU A 18 -14.22 -5.46 -6.20
C LEU A 18 -14.21 -6.89 -6.72
N ALA A 19 -15.13 -7.71 -6.23
CA ALA A 19 -15.33 -9.06 -6.71
C ALA A 19 -16.51 -9.13 -7.68
N SER A 20 -16.31 -9.84 -8.80
CA SER A 20 -17.37 -10.35 -9.66
C SER A 20 -17.49 -11.86 -9.49
N LYS A 21 -18.31 -12.52 -10.33
CA LYS A 21 -18.48 -13.98 -10.30
C LYS A 21 -17.17 -14.74 -10.53
N ASP A 22 -16.31 -14.23 -11.40
CA ASP A 22 -15.12 -14.90 -11.92
C ASP A 22 -13.84 -14.05 -11.83
N LYS A 23 -13.94 -12.79 -11.40
CA LYS A 23 -12.81 -11.86 -11.35
C LYS A 23 -12.74 -11.08 -10.05
N LEU A 24 -11.52 -10.69 -9.67
CA LEU A 24 -11.24 -9.73 -8.63
C LEU A 24 -10.49 -8.54 -9.25
N TYR A 25 -11.01 -7.34 -9.04
CA TYR A 25 -10.40 -6.09 -9.46
C TYR A 25 -9.82 -5.38 -8.24
N VAL A 26 -8.56 -4.99 -8.32
CA VAL A 26 -7.89 -4.24 -7.26
C VAL A 26 -7.38 -2.95 -7.86
N VAL A 27 -7.77 -1.80 -7.31
CA VAL A 27 -7.45 -0.49 -7.89
C VAL A 27 -6.89 0.42 -6.83
N ARG A 28 -5.81 1.13 -7.16
CA ARG A 28 -5.25 2.20 -6.34
C ARG A 28 -5.45 3.55 -7.02
N ASP A 29 -5.77 4.58 -6.24
CA ASP A 29 -5.97 5.94 -6.75
C ASP A 29 -4.76 6.46 -7.54
N PRO A 30 -4.94 7.42 -8.47
CA PRO A 30 -3.88 7.90 -9.36
C PRO A 30 -2.63 8.39 -8.64
N HIS A 31 -2.78 8.94 -7.44
CA HIS A 31 -1.67 9.47 -6.65
C HIS A 31 -1.14 8.46 -5.62
N GLY A 32 -1.78 7.31 -5.45
CA GLY A 32 -1.39 6.29 -4.47
C GLY A 32 -1.38 6.82 -3.04
N VAL A 33 -2.38 7.63 -2.67
CA VAL A 33 -2.40 8.32 -1.37
C VAL A 33 -2.47 7.31 -0.22
N ARG A 34 -3.24 6.24 -0.38
CA ARG A 34 -3.34 5.13 0.59
C ARG A 34 -2.47 3.96 0.17
N PRO A 35 -1.86 3.23 1.13
CA PRO A 35 -1.04 2.07 0.83
C PRO A 35 -1.89 0.88 0.38
N LEU A 36 -1.32 0.09 -0.52
CA LEU A 36 -1.92 -1.15 -0.99
C LEU A 36 -0.82 -2.06 -1.51
N SER A 37 -0.68 -3.23 -0.91
CA SER A 37 0.38 -4.19 -1.19
C SER A 37 -0.20 -5.48 -1.77
N LEU A 38 0.59 -6.14 -2.61
CA LEU A 38 0.30 -7.42 -3.25
C LEU A 38 1.25 -8.49 -2.70
N GLY A 39 0.68 -9.64 -2.34
CA GLY A 39 1.39 -10.80 -1.86
C GLY A 39 0.94 -12.11 -2.52
N ARG A 40 1.67 -13.18 -2.21
CA ARG A 40 1.44 -14.55 -2.66
C ARG A 40 1.18 -15.46 -1.47
N LEU A 41 0.11 -16.25 -1.54
CA LEU A 41 -0.18 -17.31 -0.57
C LEU A 41 0.65 -18.56 -0.89
N LYS A 42 0.93 -19.39 0.12
CA LYS A 42 1.71 -20.62 -0.02
C LYS A 42 1.09 -21.64 -0.97
N ASP A 43 -0.24 -21.65 -1.09
CA ASP A 43 -1.00 -22.52 -1.99
C ASP A 43 -1.05 -21.99 -3.43
N GLY A 44 -0.40 -20.86 -3.73
CA GLY A 44 -0.44 -20.23 -5.04
C GLY A 44 -1.62 -19.29 -5.24
N GLY A 45 -2.37 -18.92 -4.19
CA GLY A 45 -3.29 -17.80 -4.25
C GLY A 45 -2.58 -16.44 -4.27
N TYR A 46 -3.29 -15.37 -4.66
CA TYR A 46 -2.85 -13.99 -4.47
C TYR A 46 -3.61 -13.35 -3.33
N ILE A 47 -2.95 -12.42 -2.62
CA ILE A 47 -3.57 -11.60 -1.58
C ILE A 47 -3.22 -10.13 -1.78
N VAL A 48 -4.16 -9.24 -1.46
CA VAL A 48 -3.90 -7.80 -1.36
C VAL A 48 -4.32 -7.30 0.02
N ALA A 49 -3.58 -6.35 0.56
CA ALA A 49 -3.87 -5.74 1.85
C ALA A 49 -3.37 -4.30 1.89
N SER A 50 -3.94 -3.46 2.77
CA SER A 50 -3.46 -2.09 2.97
C SER A 50 -2.08 -2.03 3.62
N GLU A 51 -1.68 -3.06 4.37
CA GLU A 51 -0.40 -3.13 5.07
C GLU A 51 0.22 -4.53 4.98
N THR A 52 1.55 -4.59 4.89
CA THR A 52 2.30 -5.86 4.76
C THR A 52 2.25 -6.72 6.02
N CYS A 53 1.98 -6.14 7.20
CA CYS A 53 1.85 -6.92 8.44
C CYS A 53 0.72 -7.97 8.36
N ALA A 54 -0.26 -7.77 7.48
CA ALA A 54 -1.31 -8.75 7.23
C ALA A 54 -0.76 -10.03 6.58
N PHE A 55 0.34 -9.92 5.82
CA PHE A 55 0.99 -11.05 5.16
C PHE A 55 1.77 -11.89 6.17
N ASP A 56 2.44 -11.26 7.12
CA ASP A 56 3.19 -11.96 8.17
C ASP A 56 2.30 -12.89 9.00
N LEU A 57 1.07 -12.44 9.30
CA LEU A 57 0.10 -13.22 10.09
C LEU A 57 -0.35 -14.52 9.43
N ILE A 58 -0.31 -14.58 8.09
CA ILE A 58 -0.75 -15.74 7.32
C ILE A 58 0.41 -16.36 6.52
N GLU A 59 1.63 -15.94 6.82
CA GLU A 59 2.86 -16.41 6.17
C GLU A 59 2.84 -16.28 4.63
N ALA A 60 2.23 -15.18 4.14
CA ALA A 60 2.22 -14.83 2.73
C ALA A 60 3.52 -14.11 2.33
N GLU A 61 4.00 -14.37 1.11
CA GLU A 61 5.17 -13.72 0.56
C GLU A 61 4.79 -12.34 0.00
N PHE A 62 5.49 -11.28 0.41
CA PHE A 62 5.35 -9.97 -0.19
C PHE A 62 5.90 -9.97 -1.63
N ILE A 63 5.10 -9.54 -2.60
CA ILE A 63 5.54 -9.38 -3.99
C ILE A 63 5.99 -7.94 -4.23
N ARG A 64 5.07 -6.97 -4.06
CA ARG A 64 5.31 -5.53 -4.27
C ARG A 64 4.13 -4.70 -3.81
N ASP A 65 4.34 -3.38 -3.73
CA ASP A 65 3.24 -2.43 -3.66
C ASP A 65 2.49 -2.33 -5.01
N VAL A 66 1.17 -2.14 -4.93
CA VAL A 66 0.33 -1.79 -6.09
C VAL A 66 0.64 -0.36 -6.47
N LYS A 67 0.99 -0.09 -7.72
CA LYS A 67 1.43 1.24 -8.15
C LYS A 67 0.28 2.25 -8.11
N PRO A 68 0.57 3.56 -7.92
CA PRO A 68 -0.42 4.62 -8.12
C PRO A 68 -1.09 4.51 -9.48
N GLY A 69 -2.43 4.62 -9.53
CA GLY A 69 -3.21 4.52 -10.75
C GLY A 69 -3.25 3.13 -11.41
N GLU A 70 -2.74 2.10 -10.74
CA GLU A 70 -2.75 0.72 -11.23
C GLU A 70 -4.07 0.02 -10.90
N MET A 71 -4.53 -0.79 -11.85
CA MET A 71 -5.53 -1.83 -11.64
C MET A 71 -4.91 -3.21 -11.85
N LEU A 72 -5.10 -4.09 -10.87
CA LEU A 72 -4.85 -5.52 -10.99
C LEU A 72 -6.15 -6.25 -11.30
N ILE A 73 -6.09 -7.24 -12.18
CA ILE A 73 -7.22 -8.13 -12.47
C ILE A 73 -6.78 -9.56 -12.22
N PHE A 74 -7.47 -10.23 -11.31
CA PHE A 74 -7.33 -11.66 -11.06
C PHE A 74 -8.53 -12.37 -11.67
N THR A 75 -8.30 -13.44 -12.42
CA THR A 75 -9.37 -14.26 -13.01
C THR A 75 -9.32 -15.65 -12.40
N GLN A 76 -10.47 -16.17 -11.97
CA GLN A 76 -10.57 -17.51 -11.39
C GLN A 76 -10.01 -18.57 -12.33
N GLY A 77 -9.16 -19.45 -11.79
CA GLY A 77 -8.50 -20.51 -12.57
C GLY A 77 -7.32 -20.04 -13.44
N ASN A 78 -6.93 -18.76 -13.36
CA ASN A 78 -5.73 -18.25 -13.98
C ASN A 78 -4.66 -17.97 -12.91
N ASP A 79 -3.48 -18.57 -13.08
CA ASP A 79 -2.35 -18.41 -12.15
C ASP A 79 -1.67 -17.04 -12.25
N LYS A 80 -1.95 -16.26 -13.30
CA LYS A 80 -1.39 -14.93 -13.52
C LYS A 80 -2.47 -13.86 -13.39
N PHE A 81 -2.10 -12.74 -12.77
CA PHE A 81 -2.91 -11.53 -12.78
C PHE A 81 -2.51 -10.61 -13.95
N GLU A 82 -3.44 -9.79 -14.38
CA GLU A 82 -3.18 -8.68 -15.31
C GLU A 82 -2.90 -7.41 -14.51
N SER A 83 -1.99 -6.58 -14.99
CA SER A 83 -1.62 -5.29 -14.41
C SER A 83 -1.78 -4.22 -15.47
N ILE A 84 -2.66 -3.26 -15.21
CA ILE A 84 -3.01 -2.20 -16.14
C ILE A 84 -2.77 -0.85 -15.45
N GLU A 85 -1.95 0.00 -16.06
CA GLU A 85 -1.83 1.40 -15.66
C GLU A 85 -3.02 2.18 -16.21
N LEU A 86 -3.98 2.53 -15.35
CA LEU A 86 -5.17 3.29 -15.75
C LEU A 86 -4.89 4.80 -15.80
N PHE A 87 -4.04 5.27 -14.88
CA PHE A 87 -3.73 6.67 -14.70
C PHE A 87 -2.23 6.83 -14.43
N SER A 88 -1.62 7.85 -15.03
CA SER A 88 -0.21 8.19 -14.78
C SER A 88 -0.15 9.56 -14.12
N GLN A 89 0.18 9.60 -12.83
CA GLN A 89 0.25 10.82 -12.03
C GLN A 89 1.42 10.77 -11.06
N THR A 90 1.81 11.94 -10.53
CA THR A 90 2.88 11.99 -9.53
C THR A 90 2.40 11.37 -8.21
N PRO A 91 3.15 10.42 -7.63
CA PRO A 91 2.80 9.83 -6.34
C PRO A 91 2.72 10.87 -5.20
N ARG A 92 1.74 10.69 -4.31
CA ARG A 92 1.47 11.52 -3.12
C ARG A 92 1.07 10.65 -1.92
N ILE A 93 1.90 9.66 -1.57
CA ILE A 93 1.66 8.81 -0.40
C ILE A 93 1.40 9.66 0.86
N CYS A 94 0.39 9.28 1.63
CA CYS A 94 0.01 10.01 2.83
C CYS A 94 1.14 9.95 3.88
N ALA A 95 1.68 11.12 4.26
CA ALA A 95 2.73 11.20 5.27
C ALA A 95 2.29 10.66 6.64
N PHE A 96 0.98 10.72 6.96
CA PHE A 96 0.44 10.21 8.21
C PHE A 96 0.52 8.69 8.35
N GLU A 97 0.66 7.94 7.25
CA GLU A 97 0.95 6.49 7.33
C GLU A 97 2.28 6.26 8.05
N TYR A 98 3.32 7.02 7.68
CA TYR A 98 4.62 6.95 8.34
C TYR A 98 4.64 7.58 9.72
N ILE A 99 3.94 8.69 9.91
CA ILE A 99 3.96 9.42 11.19
C ILE A 99 3.19 8.64 12.27
N TYR A 100 2.05 8.05 11.94
CA TYR A 100 1.10 7.58 12.96
C TYR A 100 0.32 6.32 12.59
N PHE A 101 -0.32 6.26 11.42
CA PHE A 101 -1.35 5.24 11.15
C PHE A 101 -0.80 3.83 10.95
N ALA A 102 0.21 3.67 10.08
CA ALA A 102 0.72 2.34 9.76
C ALA A 102 1.42 1.73 10.98
N ARG A 103 1.37 0.41 11.07
CA ARG A 103 2.09 -0.28 12.13
C ARG A 103 3.61 -0.19 11.92
N PRO A 104 4.42 -0.17 12.99
CA PRO A 104 5.87 -0.08 12.87
C PRO A 104 6.52 -1.22 12.08
N ASP A 105 5.93 -2.41 12.12
CA ASP A 105 6.37 -3.62 11.41
C ASP A 105 5.94 -3.66 9.92
N SER A 106 5.15 -2.69 9.46
CA SER A 106 4.78 -2.58 8.06
C SER A 106 5.91 -1.99 7.19
N ILE A 107 5.96 -2.43 5.94
CA ILE A 107 6.74 -1.82 4.86
C ILE A 107 5.75 -1.11 3.93
N VAL A 108 5.90 0.20 3.79
CA VAL A 108 5.06 1.02 2.92
C VAL A 108 5.96 1.64 1.86
N GLU A 109 5.64 1.49 0.57
CA GLU A 109 6.45 2.02 -0.54
C GLU A 109 7.94 1.64 -0.44
N GLY A 110 8.21 0.38 -0.09
CA GLY A 110 9.56 -0.14 0.13
C GLY A 110 10.31 0.46 1.34
N LYS A 111 9.63 1.19 2.23
CA LYS A 111 10.23 1.79 3.44
C LYS A 111 9.65 1.17 4.70
N SER A 112 10.52 0.71 5.59
CA SER A 112 10.13 0.33 6.95
C SER A 112 9.57 1.53 7.71
N VAL A 113 8.36 1.39 8.24
CA VAL A 113 7.71 2.43 9.05
C VAL A 113 8.53 2.71 10.32
N TYR A 114 9.01 1.66 10.99
CA TYR A 114 9.87 1.77 12.16
C TYR A 114 11.13 2.62 11.90
N GLU A 115 11.88 2.32 10.85
CA GLU A 115 13.12 3.06 10.52
C GLU A 115 12.85 4.52 10.16
N VAL A 116 11.73 4.81 9.49
CA VAL A 116 11.32 6.17 9.20
C VAL A 116 11.02 6.94 10.49
N ARG A 117 10.29 6.36 11.44
CA ARG A 117 9.97 6.99 12.74
C ARG A 117 11.22 7.23 13.59
N LYS A 118 12.15 6.26 13.62
CA LYS A 118 13.43 6.43 14.30
C LYS A 118 14.23 7.61 13.74
N LYS A 119 14.32 7.72 12.40
CA LYS A 119 14.97 8.86 11.73
C LYS A 119 14.28 10.20 11.99
N MET A 120 12.95 10.21 12.14
CA MET A 120 12.21 11.41 12.56
C MET A 120 12.64 11.86 13.97
N GLY A 121 12.79 10.91 14.91
CA GLY A 121 13.31 11.20 16.25
C GLY A 121 14.75 11.73 16.23
N GLU A 122 15.64 11.12 15.43
CA GLU A 122 17.01 11.60 15.26
C GLU A 122 17.05 13.02 14.67
N ALA A 123 16.20 13.31 13.68
CA ALA A 123 16.10 14.64 13.10
C ALA A 123 15.58 15.68 14.11
N LEU A 124 14.63 15.29 14.96
CA LEU A 124 14.11 16.13 16.03
C LEU A 124 15.19 16.48 17.04
N ALA A 125 15.96 15.49 17.51
CA ALA A 125 17.05 15.68 18.46
C ALA A 125 18.18 16.58 17.91
N LYS A 126 18.50 16.45 16.62
CA LYS A 126 19.48 17.32 15.94
C LYS A 126 19.02 18.77 15.84
N LYS A 127 17.72 18.98 15.59
CA LYS A 127 17.14 20.32 15.44
C LYS A 127 16.94 21.01 16.78
N PHE A 128 16.60 20.25 17.81
CA PHE A 128 16.23 20.76 19.13
C PHE A 128 17.04 20.04 20.21
N ALA A 129 18.30 20.42 20.34
CA ALA A 129 19.17 19.91 21.40
C ALA A 129 18.84 20.62 22.72
N TYR A 130 18.24 19.89 23.65
CA TYR A 130 17.98 20.35 25.02
C TYR A 130 18.76 19.51 26.02
N LYS A 131 19.18 20.13 27.12
CA LYS A 131 19.69 19.39 28.27
C LYS A 131 18.50 18.80 29.02
N ALA A 132 18.41 17.48 29.05
CA ALA A 132 17.38 16.73 29.75
C ALA A 132 18.03 15.55 30.47
N ASP A 133 17.40 15.08 31.54
CA ASP A 133 17.88 13.91 32.27
C ASP A 133 17.47 12.60 31.56
N PHE A 134 16.26 12.56 30.97
CA PHE A 134 15.72 11.40 30.26
C PHE A 134 14.83 11.80 29.09
N VAL A 135 14.67 10.89 28.12
CA VAL A 135 13.70 10.97 27.00
C VAL A 135 12.81 9.74 27.09
N VAL A 136 11.49 9.94 26.98
CA VAL A 136 10.45 8.90 27.04
C VAL A 136 9.61 8.87 25.78
#